data_AF-A0A847E4C9-F1
#
_entry.id   AF-A0A847E4C9-F1
#
_cell.length_a   1.000
_cell.length_b   1.000
_cell.length_c   1.000
_cell.angle_alpha   90.00
_cell.angle_beta   90.00
_cell.angle_gamma   90.00
#
_symmetry.space_group_name_H-M   'P 1'
#
loop_
_entity.id
_entity.type
_entity.pdbx_description
1 polymer ?
#
loop_
_entity_poly.entity_id
_entity_poly.type
_entity_poly.pdbx_seq_one_letter_code
_entity_poly.pdbx_strand_id
1 'polypeptide(L)'
;MSQYPQHMKMSELSTRAKIPVDTIRNYARKGLLPKPIKTGKTMAYYTVEHIDRLRKIHSLQKQGHSLEEIKSSLNQASSDVPSSLQPGTLYTSKRTAIIKAALELFREKGYQTTNIDDIVTCAGIGKSTFYQYFRSMEYLFFECSRHTFLDFTKNYFSVRKDDDGLSRLWRRGHTFMRTYRYMIDMFNLVRGAFMKEGNRIRKKLEEDIIHDFIKAIETDLVAASKKENIHFPDLHLLAYLFMGATEYVYYYFKLHPDASIDDVYTKSWDIIFNVNGHYTGPEVEELMSYPAAIAACGEKLIQGELKQEDLMKISELSRRSGIPVSTIRYYILEGLLPEAMKTGKTRAYYCGVHLKALDLIRRKQIDEKKQLNRIREEIGKEIPLPESLTKQTALQSDKRDDILAVSTELFLKKGYIETSTFDIAQQAKMSKETVYRNFRNKEEILMACADRVFHNLYDHIRAESREEIDAALRLIKRGKVFFSMYPQWISMMNIIRSLSVGDNPSFRTKFNQLIWQMVKPTIREIENLKQEGRIRKDIDSDLAGFIMMGMCEYGAWLIQHEKYSEVTIMQSLTSILYEGVIVGPS
;
A
#
# COMPACT_ATOMS: atom_id res chain seq x y z
N MET A 1 -31.21 0.17 20.19
CA MET A 1 -31.59 1.60 20.28
C MET A 1 -30.56 2.28 21.20
N SER A 2 -29.78 3.31 20.90
CA SER A 2 -29.68 4.26 19.78
C SER A 2 -28.22 4.82 19.73
N GLN A 3 -27.59 4.73 18.54
CA GLN A 3 -26.72 5.69 17.82
C GLN A 3 -25.38 6.27 18.38
N TYR A 4 -24.45 6.49 17.41
CA TYR A 4 -23.14 7.16 17.44
C TYR A 4 -23.20 8.67 17.77
N PRO A 5 -22.05 9.38 17.67
CA PRO A 5 -21.44 10.13 18.78
C PRO A 5 -22.43 11.16 19.34
N GLN A 6 -22.42 11.44 20.64
CA GLN A 6 -23.35 12.42 21.21
C GLN A 6 -22.97 13.84 20.79
N HIS A 7 -23.38 14.18 19.56
CA HIS A 7 -23.72 15.49 19.10
C HIS A 7 -24.87 15.95 20.00
N MET A 8 -24.51 16.71 21.03
CA MET A 8 -25.47 17.18 22.01
C MET A 8 -26.17 18.40 21.44
N LYS A 9 -27.50 18.45 21.56
CA LYS A 9 -28.21 19.72 21.42
C LYS A 9 -27.87 20.63 22.59
N MET A 10 -28.09 21.94 22.45
CA MET A 10 -27.79 22.91 23.52
C MET A 10 -28.42 22.54 24.87
N SER A 11 -29.64 21.99 24.87
CA SER A 11 -30.31 21.50 26.08
C SER A 11 -29.56 20.33 26.74
N GLU A 12 -29.05 19.38 25.95
CA GLU A 12 -28.29 18.24 26.46
C GLU A 12 -26.90 18.65 26.95
N LEU A 13 -26.25 19.60 26.26
CA LEU A 13 -24.99 20.19 26.71
C LEU A 13 -25.16 20.87 28.07
N SER A 14 -26.23 21.64 28.25
CA SER A 14 -26.57 22.31 29.51
C SER A 14 -26.76 21.31 30.65
N THR A 15 -27.56 20.26 30.42
CA THR A 15 -27.80 19.19 31.40
C THR A 15 -26.51 18.47 31.82
N ARG A 16 -25.61 18.19 30.88
CA ARG A 16 -24.36 17.45 31.14
C ARG A 16 -23.25 18.28 31.74
N ALA A 17 -23.15 19.54 31.33
CA ALA A 17 -22.21 20.48 31.93
C ALA A 17 -22.72 20.98 33.29
N LYS A 18 -24.01 20.77 33.61
CA LYS A 18 -24.71 21.36 34.76
C LYS A 18 -24.59 22.90 34.76
N ILE A 19 -24.66 23.51 33.58
CA ILE A 19 -24.54 24.96 33.37
C ILE A 19 -25.75 25.43 32.54
N PRO A 20 -26.45 26.51 32.94
CA PRO A 20 -27.62 27.01 32.20
C PRO A 20 -27.31 27.36 30.74
N VAL A 21 -28.27 27.09 29.85
CA VAL A 21 -28.15 27.34 28.40
C VAL A 21 -27.71 28.78 28.10
N ASP A 22 -28.25 29.76 28.82
CA ASP A 22 -27.94 31.17 28.56
C ASP A 22 -26.52 31.54 28.98
N THR A 23 -25.98 30.92 30.02
CA THR A 23 -24.57 31.03 30.41
C THR A 23 -23.66 30.45 29.33
N ILE A 24 -24.01 29.29 28.78
CA ILE A 24 -23.27 28.66 27.67
C ILE A 24 -23.30 29.53 26.41
N ARG A 25 -24.45 30.11 26.07
CA ARG A 25 -24.60 31.05 24.95
C ARG A 25 -23.76 32.32 25.17
N ASN A 26 -23.72 32.84 26.39
CA ASN A 26 -22.88 33.99 26.73
C ASN A 26 -21.39 33.67 26.52
N TYR A 27 -20.91 32.50 26.98
CA TYR A 27 -19.54 32.06 26.72
C TYR A 27 -19.25 31.89 25.23
N ALA A 28 -20.18 31.32 24.46
CA ALA A 28 -20.05 31.22 23.01
C ALA A 28 -19.95 32.60 22.32
N ARG A 29 -20.80 33.56 22.70
CA ARG A 29 -20.77 34.94 22.16
C ARG A 29 -19.46 35.66 22.49
N LYS A 30 -18.94 35.45 23.70
CA LYS A 30 -17.66 36.02 24.14
C LYS A 30 -16.44 35.31 23.54
N GLY A 31 -16.63 34.25 22.75
CA GLY A 31 -15.55 33.51 22.09
C GLY A 31 -14.79 32.55 23.01
N LEU A 32 -15.38 32.17 24.15
CA LEU A 32 -14.77 31.26 25.14
C LEU A 32 -14.94 29.78 24.77
N LEU A 33 -15.86 29.45 23.85
CA LEU A 33 -16.14 28.08 23.39
C LEU A 33 -15.73 27.89 21.91
N PRO A 34 -15.37 26.67 21.49
CA PRO A 34 -15.16 26.34 20.09
C PRO A 34 -16.43 26.60 19.27
N LYS A 35 -16.29 26.79 17.95
CA LYS A 35 -17.46 26.95 17.08
C LYS A 35 -18.24 25.62 17.05
N PRO A 36 -19.56 25.62 17.30
CA PRO A 36 -20.34 24.40 17.24
C PRO A 36 -20.53 23.94 15.79
N ILE A 37 -20.75 22.65 15.60
CA ILE A 37 -20.97 22.06 14.27
C ILE A 37 -22.37 22.47 13.81
N LYS A 38 -22.48 23.37 12.82
CA LYS A 38 -23.77 23.80 12.27
C LYS A 38 -24.27 22.79 11.26
N THR A 39 -25.53 22.38 11.40
CA THR A 39 -26.21 21.45 10.46
C THR A 39 -27.43 22.07 9.79
N GLY A 40 -27.69 23.38 10.01
CA GLY A 40 -28.74 24.16 9.37
C GLY A 40 -28.79 25.61 9.87
N LYS A 41 -29.77 26.40 9.40
CA LYS A 41 -29.93 27.83 9.81
C LYS A 41 -30.21 28.00 11.31
N THR A 42 -30.91 27.05 11.94
CA THR A 42 -31.33 27.11 13.36
C THR A 42 -30.74 26.00 14.22
N MET A 43 -29.94 25.09 13.65
CA MET A 43 -29.45 23.89 14.33
C MET A 43 -27.92 23.82 14.39
N ALA A 44 -27.41 23.56 15.60
CA ALA A 44 -26.00 23.36 15.88
C ALA A 44 -25.80 22.26 16.94
N TYR A 45 -24.74 21.48 16.79
CA TYR A 45 -24.37 20.38 17.66
C TYR A 45 -23.07 20.65 18.41
N TYR A 46 -23.05 20.20 19.66
CA TYR A 46 -21.97 20.39 20.62
C TYR A 46 -21.33 19.05 20.96
N THR A 47 -20.01 19.06 21.14
CA THR A 47 -19.18 17.86 21.37
C THR A 47 -18.72 17.76 22.82
N VAL A 48 -18.06 16.67 23.19
CA VAL A 48 -17.45 16.50 24.51
C VAL A 48 -16.40 17.59 24.80
N GLU A 49 -15.70 18.08 23.77
CA GLU A 49 -14.80 19.23 23.88
C GLU A 49 -15.49 20.49 24.43
N HIS A 50 -16.76 20.70 24.10
CA HIS A 50 -17.55 21.82 24.65
C HIS A 50 -17.82 21.62 26.14
N ILE A 51 -18.05 20.37 26.58
CA ILE A 51 -18.19 20.06 28.02
C ILE A 51 -16.87 20.33 28.74
N ASP A 52 -15.75 19.90 28.19
CA ASP A 52 -14.43 20.06 28.82
C ASP A 52 -14.05 21.53 28.92
N ARG A 53 -14.32 22.32 27.86
CA ARG A 53 -14.12 23.77 27.86
C ARG A 53 -15.02 24.47 28.87
N LEU A 54 -16.29 24.06 28.98
CA LEU A 54 -17.23 24.58 29.98
C LEU A 54 -16.82 24.27 31.42
N ARG A 55 -16.35 23.05 31.69
CA ARG A 55 -15.82 22.66 33.01
C ARG A 55 -14.58 23.46 33.38
N LYS A 56 -13.69 23.70 32.41
CA LYS A 56 -12.47 24.50 32.61
C LYS A 56 -12.79 25.97 32.90
N ILE A 57 -13.72 26.58 32.15
CA ILE A 57 -14.21 27.94 32.43
C ILE A 57 -14.78 28.01 33.86
N HIS A 58 -15.64 27.06 34.24
CA HIS A 58 -16.25 27.05 35.56
C HIS A 58 -15.22 26.84 36.70
N SER A 59 -14.20 26.01 36.47
CA SER A 59 -13.10 25.81 37.43
C SER A 59 -12.27 27.08 37.63
N LEU A 60 -11.95 27.80 36.55
CA LEU A 60 -11.16 29.03 36.61
C LEU A 60 -11.97 30.18 37.24
N GLN A 61 -13.28 30.24 36.98
CA GLN A 61 -14.16 31.20 37.66
C GLN A 61 -14.25 30.94 39.17
N LYS A 62 -14.24 29.66 39.60
CA LYS A 62 -14.17 29.32 41.04
C LYS A 62 -12.84 29.74 41.69
N GLN A 63 -11.78 29.88 40.90
CA GLN A 63 -10.47 30.36 41.33
C GLN A 63 -10.37 31.90 41.29
N GLY A 64 -11.46 32.61 40.98
CA GLY A 64 -11.53 34.07 40.98
C GLY A 64 -11.12 34.76 39.68
N HIS A 65 -10.79 34.00 38.62
CA HIS A 65 -10.40 34.58 37.34
C HIS A 65 -11.55 35.28 36.62
N SER A 66 -11.26 36.44 36.04
CA SER A 66 -12.22 37.16 35.20
C SER A 66 -12.44 36.44 33.86
N LEU A 67 -13.59 36.64 33.21
CA LEU A 67 -13.87 36.00 31.92
C LEU A 67 -12.90 36.43 30.80
N GLU A 68 -12.33 37.63 30.89
CA GLU A 68 -11.31 38.09 29.94
C GLU A 68 -9.95 37.43 30.19
N GLU A 69 -9.55 37.22 31.46
CA GLU A 69 -8.37 36.42 31.81
C GLU A 69 -8.51 34.96 31.36
N ILE A 70 -9.68 34.36 31.58
CA ILE A 70 -9.99 33.00 31.14
C ILE A 70 -9.92 32.90 29.62
N LYS A 71 -10.46 33.89 28.90
CA LYS A 71 -10.41 33.94 27.43
C LYS A 71 -8.98 34.07 26.93
N SER A 72 -8.17 34.93 27.55
CA SER A 72 -6.75 35.10 27.22
C SER A 72 -5.98 33.80 27.47
N SER A 73 -6.17 33.16 28.62
CA SER A 73 -5.55 31.87 28.98
C SER A 73 -5.95 30.72 28.03
N LEU A 74 -7.22 30.66 27.62
CA LEU A 74 -7.71 29.64 26.69
C LEU A 74 -7.24 29.86 25.24
N ASN A 75 -6.96 31.10 24.85
CA ASN A 75 -6.50 31.45 23.50
C ASN A 75 -4.97 31.46 23.38
N GLN A 76 -4.23 31.83 24.42
CA GLN A 76 -2.76 31.73 24.48
C GLN A 76 -2.29 30.27 24.48
N ALA A 77 -3.08 29.33 25.04
CA ALA A 77 -2.83 27.89 24.92
C ALA A 77 -2.96 27.34 23.48
N SER A 78 -3.32 28.18 22.50
CA SER A 78 -3.46 27.79 21.09
C SER A 78 -2.32 28.31 20.20
N SER A 79 -1.40 29.15 20.72
CA SER A 79 -0.37 29.82 19.93
C SER A 79 1.06 29.72 20.47
N ASP A 80 1.28 29.31 21.72
CA ASP A 80 2.62 29.06 22.24
C ASP A 80 2.72 27.63 22.78
N VAL A 81 3.68 26.86 22.25
CA VAL A 81 4.19 25.66 22.92
C VAL A 81 5.42 26.08 23.73
N PRO A 82 5.30 26.22 25.06
CA PRO A 82 6.42 25.98 25.95
C PRO A 82 6.25 24.66 26.68
N SER A 83 7.24 23.81 26.47
CA SER A 83 7.61 22.66 27.28
C SER A 83 7.79 23.07 28.76
N SER A 84 6.72 23.03 29.55
CA SER A 84 6.69 22.71 30.99
C SER A 84 5.38 23.20 31.60
N LEU A 85 4.43 22.31 31.88
CA LEU A 85 3.39 22.45 32.92
C LEU A 85 2.67 21.09 33.07
N GLN A 86 2.70 20.53 34.28
CA GLN A 86 2.21 19.19 34.57
C GLN A 86 0.69 19.04 34.35
N PRO A 87 0.21 17.90 33.81
CA PRO A 87 -1.21 17.63 33.62
C PRO A 87 -1.93 17.45 34.95
N GLY A 88 -3.06 18.12 35.14
CA GLY A 88 -4.02 17.81 36.21
C GLY A 88 -4.37 16.31 36.22
N THR A 89 -4.19 15.70 37.39
CA THR A 89 -3.49 14.41 37.56
C THR A 89 -4.39 13.21 37.85
N LEU A 90 -5.73 13.27 37.73
CA LEU A 90 -6.56 12.18 38.28
C LEU A 90 -7.70 11.59 37.42
N TYR A 91 -8.02 12.12 36.22
CA TYR A 91 -9.08 11.52 35.38
C TYR A 91 -8.70 11.23 33.92
N THR A 92 -7.49 11.59 33.48
CA THR A 92 -6.97 11.44 32.11
C THR A 92 -5.88 10.38 31.98
N SER A 93 -5.15 10.03 33.05
CA SER A 93 -4.07 9.04 33.01
C SER A 93 -4.57 7.64 32.73
N LYS A 94 -5.68 7.21 33.36
CA LYS A 94 -6.24 5.86 33.20
C LYS A 94 -6.81 5.63 31.80
N ARG A 95 -7.52 6.62 31.24
CA ARG A 95 -8.02 6.54 29.86
C ARG A 95 -6.87 6.39 28.87
N THR A 96 -5.82 7.20 29.02
CA THR A 96 -4.62 7.13 28.18
C THR A 96 -3.84 5.84 28.41
N ALA A 97 -3.75 5.34 29.66
CA ALA A 97 -3.12 4.07 29.99
C ALA A 97 -3.83 2.89 29.31
N ILE A 98 -5.17 2.87 29.29
CA ILE A 98 -5.94 1.85 28.58
C ILE A 98 -5.65 1.91 27.07
N ILE A 99 -5.65 3.11 26.47
CA ILE A 99 -5.35 3.27 25.03
C ILE A 99 -3.92 2.81 24.72
N LYS A 100 -2.95 3.19 25.54
CA LYS A 100 -1.54 2.80 25.35
C LYS A 100 -1.36 1.29 25.48
N ALA A 101 -1.91 0.67 26.53
CA ALA A 101 -1.90 -0.77 26.74
C ALA A 101 -2.56 -1.52 25.58
N ALA A 102 -3.73 -1.04 25.13
CA ALA A 102 -4.43 -1.63 24.00
C ALA A 102 -3.62 -1.53 22.70
N LEU A 103 -3.02 -0.37 22.42
CA LEU A 103 -2.15 -0.19 21.25
C LEU A 103 -0.93 -1.12 21.28
N GLU A 104 -0.30 -1.29 22.42
CA GLU A 104 0.82 -2.23 22.60
C GLU A 104 0.38 -3.67 22.34
N LEU A 105 -0.72 -4.11 22.97
CA LEU A 105 -1.23 -5.47 22.80
C LEU A 105 -1.74 -5.77 21.39
N PHE A 106 -2.44 -4.83 20.74
CA PHE A 106 -2.86 -4.97 19.35
C PHE A 106 -1.70 -5.12 18.38
N ARG A 107 -0.56 -4.49 18.68
CA ARG A 107 0.65 -4.60 17.88
C ARG A 107 1.38 -5.91 18.12
N GLU A 108 1.47 -6.34 19.38
CA GLU A 108 2.21 -7.55 19.76
C GLU A 108 1.44 -8.82 19.43
N LYS A 109 0.18 -8.90 19.83
CA LYS A 109 -0.63 -10.12 19.72
C LYS A 109 -1.59 -10.07 18.53
N GLY A 110 -1.96 -8.87 18.07
CA GLY A 110 -3.02 -8.64 17.09
C GLY A 110 -4.35 -8.29 17.76
N TYR A 111 -5.29 -7.67 17.03
CA TYR A 111 -6.61 -7.34 17.57
C TYR A 111 -7.39 -8.58 18.03
N GLN A 112 -7.27 -9.68 17.30
CA GLN A 112 -8.11 -10.87 17.47
C GLN A 112 -7.78 -11.74 18.68
N THR A 113 -6.53 -11.70 19.11
CA THR A 113 -6.01 -12.47 20.25
C THR A 113 -5.99 -11.63 21.52
N THR A 114 -6.12 -10.31 21.41
CA THR A 114 -6.16 -9.40 22.55
C THR A 114 -7.54 -9.39 23.18
N ASN A 115 -7.63 -9.64 24.49
CA ASN A 115 -8.87 -9.53 25.24
C ASN A 115 -8.84 -8.38 26.25
N ILE A 116 -10.01 -8.05 26.83
CA ILE A 116 -10.13 -6.95 27.81
C ILE A 116 -9.30 -7.23 29.06
N ASP A 117 -9.16 -8.49 29.47
CA ASP A 117 -8.40 -8.87 30.66
C ASP A 117 -6.90 -8.61 30.47
N ASP A 118 -6.35 -8.91 29.28
CA ASP A 118 -4.97 -8.53 28.91
C ASP A 118 -4.75 -7.02 29.05
N ILE A 119 -5.68 -6.22 28.53
CA ILE A 119 -5.57 -4.75 28.50
C ILE A 119 -5.61 -4.17 29.91
N VAL A 120 -6.53 -4.63 30.76
CA VAL A 120 -6.64 -4.08 32.12
C VAL A 120 -5.46 -4.48 32.98
N THR A 121 -4.93 -5.69 32.80
CA THR A 121 -3.68 -6.13 33.43
C THR A 121 -2.50 -5.28 32.97
N CYS A 122 -2.34 -5.09 31.65
CA CYS A 122 -1.27 -4.25 31.08
C CYS A 122 -1.37 -2.78 31.53
N ALA A 123 -2.58 -2.22 31.57
CA ALA A 123 -2.83 -0.85 32.02
C ALA A 123 -2.77 -0.67 33.55
N GLY A 124 -2.65 -1.76 34.34
CA GLY A 124 -2.66 -1.72 35.80
C GLY A 124 -3.98 -1.23 36.40
N ILE A 125 -5.12 -1.56 35.79
CA ILE A 125 -6.45 -1.15 36.23
C ILE A 125 -7.40 -2.34 36.43
N GLY A 126 -8.55 -2.11 37.07
CA GLY A 126 -9.61 -3.11 37.17
C GLY A 126 -10.58 -3.10 35.98
N LYS A 127 -11.22 -4.25 35.70
CA LYS A 127 -12.21 -4.42 34.61
C LYS A 127 -13.40 -3.47 34.71
N SER A 128 -13.86 -3.15 35.92
CA SER A 128 -14.91 -2.14 36.14
C SER A 128 -14.48 -0.74 35.70
N THR A 129 -13.19 -0.40 35.88
CA THR A 129 -12.62 0.89 35.44
C THR A 129 -12.56 0.97 33.92
N PHE A 130 -12.25 -0.13 33.23
CA PHE A 130 -12.30 -0.18 31.76
C PHE A 130 -13.68 0.24 31.23
N TYR A 131 -14.75 -0.38 31.73
CA TYR A 131 -16.11 -0.11 31.25
C TYR A 131 -16.65 1.29 31.60
N GLN A 132 -16.02 1.99 32.55
CA GLN A 132 -16.31 3.41 32.79
C GLN A 132 -15.82 4.31 31.64
N TYR A 133 -14.73 3.93 30.96
CA TYR A 133 -14.13 4.70 29.88
C TYR A 133 -14.51 4.18 28.49
N PHE A 134 -14.61 2.86 28.31
CA PHE A 134 -14.84 2.21 27.03
C PHE A 134 -15.98 1.23 27.12
N ARG A 135 -17.04 1.48 26.35
CA ARG A 135 -18.25 0.64 26.31
C ARG A 135 -18.03 -0.75 25.70
N SER A 136 -17.00 -0.90 24.88
CA SER A 136 -16.65 -2.16 24.21
C SER A 136 -15.20 -2.13 23.75
N MET A 137 -14.66 -3.32 23.49
CA MET A 137 -13.36 -3.51 22.84
C MET A 137 -13.31 -2.84 21.47
N GLU A 138 -14.39 -2.94 20.69
CA GLU A 138 -14.52 -2.28 19.40
C GLU A 138 -14.41 -0.76 19.52
N TYR A 139 -15.05 -0.16 20.53
CA TYR A 139 -14.99 1.28 20.77
C TYR A 139 -13.60 1.72 21.22
N LEU A 140 -12.91 0.91 22.03
CA LEU A 140 -11.51 1.14 22.37
C LEU A 140 -10.63 1.09 21.12
N PHE A 141 -10.77 0.07 20.27
CA PHE A 141 -10.01 -0.06 19.03
C PHE A 141 -10.23 1.14 18.11
N PHE A 142 -11.45 1.64 18.00
CA PHE A 142 -11.76 2.87 17.27
C PHE A 142 -11.01 4.08 17.86
N GLU A 143 -11.03 4.26 19.17
CA GLU A 143 -10.30 5.35 19.83
C GLU A 143 -8.77 5.22 19.67
N CYS A 144 -8.23 4.00 19.72
CA CYS A 144 -6.82 3.69 19.47
C CYS A 144 -6.42 4.03 18.03
N SER A 145 -7.26 3.65 17.07
CA SER A 145 -7.11 4.00 15.66
C SER A 145 -7.06 5.52 15.51
N ARG A 146 -8.10 6.22 15.97
CA ARG A 146 -8.17 7.69 15.91
C ARG A 146 -6.96 8.35 16.58
N HIS A 147 -6.50 7.86 17.73
CA HIS A 147 -5.33 8.41 18.41
C HIS A 147 -4.05 8.24 17.59
N THR A 148 -3.80 7.04 17.06
CA THR A 148 -2.62 6.75 16.23
C THR A 148 -2.61 7.59 14.96
N PHE A 149 -3.77 7.69 14.30
CA PHE A 149 -3.93 8.53 13.12
C PHE A 149 -3.79 10.02 13.45
N LEU A 150 -4.29 10.50 14.59
CA LEU A 150 -4.12 11.90 15.00
C LEU A 150 -2.65 12.28 15.26
N ASP A 151 -1.87 11.38 15.86
CA ASP A 151 -0.46 11.67 16.10
C ASP A 151 0.36 11.63 14.81
N PHE A 152 0.06 10.70 13.90
CA PHE A 152 0.65 10.70 12.56
C PHE A 152 0.26 11.97 11.77
N THR A 153 -1.02 12.30 11.75
CA THR A 153 -1.55 13.43 10.97
C THR A 153 -1.02 14.77 11.45
N LYS A 154 -0.70 14.94 12.74
CA LYS A 154 0.02 16.14 13.23
C LYS A 154 1.34 16.35 12.50
N ASN A 155 2.15 15.31 12.32
CA ASN A 155 3.45 15.42 11.65
C ASN A 155 3.31 15.45 10.12
N TYR A 156 2.35 14.71 9.59
CA TYR A 156 2.08 14.70 8.16
C TYR A 156 1.51 16.05 7.68
N PHE A 157 0.61 16.68 8.44
CA PHE A 157 0.00 17.96 8.10
C PHE A 157 0.75 19.20 8.64
N SER A 158 1.84 19.02 9.41
CA SER A 158 2.68 20.15 9.87
C SER A 158 3.72 20.61 8.85
N VAL A 159 3.76 20.02 7.65
CA VAL A 159 4.59 20.49 6.55
C VAL A 159 4.26 21.97 6.26
N ARG A 160 5.28 22.83 6.26
CA ARG A 160 5.13 24.29 6.13
C ARG A 160 4.39 24.63 4.84
N LYS A 161 3.52 25.65 4.89
CA LYS A 161 2.77 26.14 3.72
C LYS A 161 3.65 26.87 2.69
N ASP A 162 4.90 27.17 3.05
CA ASP A 162 5.77 28.07 2.30
C ASP A 162 6.69 27.33 1.30
N ASP A 163 6.77 26.00 1.35
CA ASP A 163 7.50 25.17 0.38
C ASP A 163 6.70 24.99 -0.94
N ASP A 164 7.36 24.66 -2.05
CA ASP A 164 6.73 24.27 -3.31
C ASP A 164 5.94 22.94 -3.20
N GLY A 165 5.09 22.66 -4.19
CA GLY A 165 4.11 21.57 -4.10
C GLY A 165 4.76 20.19 -4.02
N LEU A 166 5.74 19.91 -4.86
CA LEU A 166 6.39 18.60 -4.92
C LEU A 166 7.37 18.39 -3.76
N SER A 167 8.04 19.42 -3.23
CA SER A 167 8.80 19.35 -1.98
C SER A 167 7.92 18.98 -0.80
N ARG A 168 6.71 19.53 -0.71
CA ARG A 168 5.73 19.11 0.33
C ARG A 168 5.32 17.67 0.15
N LEU A 169 5.05 17.24 -1.09
CA LEU A 169 4.67 15.87 -1.40
C LEU A 169 5.81 14.86 -1.10
N TRP A 170 7.06 15.21 -1.41
CA TRP A 170 8.24 14.43 -1.06
C TRP A 170 8.37 14.27 0.45
N ARG A 171 8.27 15.36 1.21
CA ARG A 171 8.36 15.30 2.68
C ARG A 171 7.22 14.49 3.29
N ARG A 172 6.02 14.56 2.71
CA ARG A 172 4.88 13.72 3.12
C ARG A 172 5.18 12.24 2.93
N GLY A 173 5.58 11.84 1.74
CA GLY A 173 5.90 10.43 1.46
C GLY A 173 7.10 9.94 2.29
N HIS A 174 8.13 10.76 2.46
CA HIS A 174 9.28 10.43 3.31
C HIS A 174 8.90 10.27 4.79
N THR A 175 8.09 11.19 5.32
CA THR A 175 7.54 11.09 6.68
C THR A 175 6.67 9.84 6.83
N PHE A 176 5.85 9.56 5.81
CA PHE A 176 5.04 8.34 5.72
C PHE A 176 5.94 7.10 5.83
N MET A 177 7.05 7.03 5.09
CA MET A 177 8.02 5.92 5.11
C MET A 177 8.82 5.77 6.43
N ARG A 178 9.07 6.86 7.17
CA ARG A 178 9.81 6.79 8.45
C ARG A 178 8.94 6.44 9.65
N THR A 179 7.66 6.81 9.61
CA THR A 179 6.68 6.54 10.69
C THR A 179 5.71 5.39 10.34
N TYR A 180 6.09 4.65 9.31
CA TYR A 180 5.32 3.75 8.44
C TYR A 180 4.76 2.47 9.07
N ARG A 181 5.58 1.79 9.87
CA ARG A 181 5.26 0.45 10.43
C ARG A 181 3.97 0.50 11.24
N TYR A 182 3.85 1.50 12.11
CA TYR A 182 2.73 1.61 13.05
C TYR A 182 1.43 1.94 12.36
N MET A 183 1.49 2.81 11.35
CA MET A 183 0.31 3.26 10.66
C MET A 183 -0.25 2.19 9.72
N ILE A 184 0.61 1.45 8.99
CA ILE A 184 0.12 0.35 8.13
C ILE A 184 -0.43 -0.82 8.95
N ASP A 185 0.21 -1.17 10.07
CA ASP A 185 -0.34 -2.22 10.94
C ASP A 185 -1.72 -1.80 11.48
N MET A 186 -1.90 -0.54 11.87
CA MET A 186 -3.22 -0.02 12.24
C MET A 186 -4.23 -0.01 11.10
N PHE A 187 -3.83 0.40 9.88
CA PHE A 187 -4.70 0.31 8.69
C PHE A 187 -5.13 -1.13 8.40
N ASN A 188 -4.21 -2.08 8.48
CA ASN A 188 -4.47 -3.50 8.27
C ASN A 188 -5.42 -4.07 9.33
N LEU A 189 -5.26 -3.66 10.59
CA LEU A 189 -6.21 -4.02 11.64
C LEU A 189 -7.61 -3.43 11.37
N VAL A 190 -7.72 -2.14 11.00
CA VAL A 190 -9.00 -1.48 10.70
C VAL A 190 -9.74 -2.16 9.54
N ARG A 191 -9.02 -2.53 8.47
CA ARG A 191 -9.60 -3.18 7.28
C ARG A 191 -10.20 -4.57 7.54
N GLY A 192 -9.67 -5.32 8.50
CA GLY A 192 -10.16 -6.67 8.82
C GLY A 192 -11.02 -6.77 10.09
N ALA A 193 -10.89 -5.85 11.05
CA ALA A 193 -11.61 -5.93 12.33
C ALA A 193 -13.14 -5.77 12.19
N PHE A 194 -13.65 -5.18 11.09
CA PHE A 194 -15.05 -4.80 10.97
C PHE A 194 -15.67 -5.14 9.60
N MET A 195 -15.75 -6.42 9.25
CA MET A 195 -16.31 -6.87 7.96
C MET A 195 -17.84 -6.91 7.87
N LYS A 196 -18.56 -6.67 8.96
CA LYS A 196 -20.03 -6.70 8.95
C LYS A 196 -20.60 -5.54 8.12
N GLU A 197 -21.47 -5.85 7.16
CA GLU A 197 -22.26 -4.85 6.42
C GLU A 197 -22.94 -3.88 7.40
N GLY A 198 -22.76 -2.57 7.16
CA GLY A 198 -23.40 -1.51 7.93
C GLY A 198 -22.62 -0.99 9.14
N ASN A 199 -21.35 -1.38 9.34
CA ASN A 199 -20.50 -0.68 10.31
C ASN A 199 -20.13 0.73 9.81
N ARG A 200 -21.04 1.68 10.03
CA ARG A 200 -20.89 3.11 9.68
C ARG A 200 -19.62 3.72 10.28
N ILE A 201 -19.09 3.20 11.39
CA ILE A 201 -17.84 3.70 11.97
C ILE A 201 -16.66 3.31 11.09
N ARG A 202 -16.57 2.05 10.67
CA ARG A 202 -15.49 1.60 9.79
C ARG A 202 -15.51 2.41 8.52
N LYS A 203 -16.67 2.45 7.85
CA LYS A 203 -16.84 3.16 6.59
C LYS A 203 -16.40 4.62 6.75
N LYS A 204 -16.89 5.29 7.79
CA LYS A 204 -16.50 6.66 8.10
C LYS A 204 -15.02 6.83 8.47
N LEU A 205 -14.42 5.92 9.23
CA LEU A 205 -13.02 6.03 9.64
C LEU A 205 -12.06 5.76 8.48
N GLU A 206 -12.32 4.71 7.70
CA GLU A 206 -11.55 4.34 6.52
C GLU A 206 -11.68 5.42 5.45
N GLU A 207 -12.91 5.87 5.16
CA GLU A 207 -13.15 6.97 4.20
C GLU A 207 -12.59 8.30 4.68
N ASP A 208 -12.89 8.77 5.90
CA ASP A 208 -12.45 10.09 6.38
C ASP A 208 -10.91 10.16 6.42
N ILE A 209 -10.22 9.10 6.89
CA ILE A 209 -8.75 9.10 7.00
C ILE A 209 -8.07 9.04 5.64
N ILE A 210 -8.48 8.08 4.80
CA ILE A 210 -7.88 7.94 3.47
C ILE A 210 -8.15 9.21 2.67
N HIS A 211 -9.37 9.76 2.76
CA HIS A 211 -9.73 11.02 2.12
C HIS A 211 -8.90 12.21 2.62
N ASP A 212 -8.63 12.32 3.93
CA ASP A 212 -7.77 13.39 4.46
C ASP A 212 -6.32 13.30 3.94
N PHE A 213 -5.76 12.09 3.83
CA PHE A 213 -4.42 11.88 3.24
C PHE A 213 -4.39 12.23 1.76
N ILE A 214 -5.35 11.71 1.01
CA ILE A 214 -5.48 11.94 -0.43
C ILE A 214 -5.68 13.41 -0.72
N LYS A 215 -6.55 14.09 0.02
CA LYS A 215 -6.80 15.52 -0.15
C LYS A 215 -5.53 16.35 0.07
N ALA A 216 -4.68 15.97 1.01
CA ALA A 216 -3.41 16.66 1.22
C ALA A 216 -2.40 16.37 0.09
N ILE A 217 -2.34 15.14 -0.42
CA ILE A 217 -1.55 14.78 -1.59
C ILE A 217 -2.03 15.58 -2.81
N GLU A 218 -3.33 15.60 -3.07
CA GLU A 218 -3.96 16.34 -4.15
C GLU A 218 -3.70 17.84 -4.04
N THR A 219 -3.81 18.41 -2.84
CA THR A 219 -3.49 19.83 -2.59
C THR A 219 -2.04 20.15 -2.99
N ASP A 220 -1.12 19.24 -2.72
CA ASP A 220 0.30 19.40 -3.08
C ASP A 220 0.55 19.21 -4.58
N LEU A 221 -0.08 18.21 -5.21
CA LEU A 221 -0.06 18.00 -6.65
C LEU A 221 -0.65 19.20 -7.41
N VAL A 222 -1.76 19.77 -6.94
CA VAL A 222 -2.37 20.97 -7.52
C VAL A 222 -1.47 22.19 -7.37
N ALA A 223 -0.78 22.32 -6.23
CA ALA A 223 0.18 23.40 -6.03
C ALA A 223 1.39 23.25 -6.96
N ALA A 224 1.88 22.03 -7.14
CA ALA A 224 2.98 21.71 -8.03
C ALA A 224 2.62 21.89 -9.51
N SER A 225 1.44 21.46 -9.95
CA SER A 225 0.95 21.67 -11.32
C SER A 225 0.93 23.15 -11.73
N LYS A 226 0.69 24.06 -10.78
CA LYS A 226 0.69 25.52 -11.03
C LYS A 226 2.07 26.17 -11.15
N LYS A 227 3.12 25.55 -10.61
CA LYS A 227 4.46 26.17 -10.48
C LYS A 227 5.57 25.37 -11.17
N GLU A 228 5.45 24.05 -11.18
CA GLU A 228 6.49 23.07 -11.53
C GLU A 228 6.06 22.22 -12.73
N ASN A 229 4.90 22.53 -13.32
CA ASN A 229 4.41 21.92 -14.56
C ASN A 229 4.32 20.38 -14.47
N ILE A 230 3.70 19.88 -13.39
CA ILE A 230 3.18 18.50 -13.41
C ILE A 230 2.13 18.39 -14.52
N HIS A 231 2.41 17.56 -15.51
CA HIS A 231 1.50 17.22 -16.58
C HIS A 231 0.90 15.85 -16.31
N PHE A 232 -0.24 15.84 -15.62
CA PHE A 232 -1.06 14.64 -15.45
C PHE A 232 -2.55 14.99 -15.58
N PRO A 233 -3.33 14.30 -16.41
CA PRO A 233 -4.70 14.73 -16.75
C PRO A 233 -5.65 14.87 -15.56
N ASP A 234 -5.47 14.03 -14.52
CA ASP A 234 -6.32 14.01 -13.34
C ASP A 234 -5.47 13.87 -12.06
N LEU A 235 -5.29 15.00 -11.37
CA LEU A 235 -4.48 15.07 -10.14
C LEU A 235 -5.16 14.40 -8.93
N HIS A 236 -6.49 14.29 -8.95
CA HIS A 236 -7.23 13.58 -7.91
C HIS A 236 -6.96 12.07 -8.04
N LEU A 237 -7.09 11.54 -9.25
CA LEU A 237 -6.68 10.17 -9.57
C LEU A 237 -5.21 9.93 -9.20
N LEU A 238 -4.30 10.82 -9.60
CA LEU A 238 -2.89 10.68 -9.26
C LEU A 238 -2.63 10.63 -7.75
N ALA A 239 -3.40 11.38 -6.94
CA ALA A 239 -3.29 11.35 -5.49
C ALA A 239 -3.65 9.96 -4.90
N TYR A 240 -4.70 9.32 -5.42
CA TYR A 240 -5.07 7.94 -5.04
C TYR A 240 -3.99 6.94 -5.45
N LEU A 241 -3.48 7.03 -6.69
CA LEU A 241 -2.43 6.14 -7.16
C LEU A 241 -1.16 6.31 -6.31
N PHE A 242 -0.74 7.55 -6.04
CA PHE A 242 0.41 7.85 -5.19
C PHE A 242 0.26 7.29 -3.76
N MET A 243 -0.94 7.39 -3.17
CA MET A 243 -1.24 6.78 -1.88
C MET A 243 -1.07 5.25 -1.93
N GLY A 244 -1.60 4.60 -2.97
CA GLY A 244 -1.46 3.16 -3.17
C GLY A 244 -0.01 2.72 -3.36
N ALA A 245 0.75 3.44 -4.18
CA ALA A 245 2.19 3.22 -4.35
C ALA A 245 2.93 3.31 -3.01
N THR A 246 2.68 4.40 -2.27
CA THR A 246 3.30 4.65 -0.96
C THR A 246 2.94 3.56 0.05
N GLU A 247 1.72 3.02 0.04
CA GLU A 247 1.37 1.91 0.94
C GLU A 247 2.09 0.61 0.57
N TYR A 248 2.18 0.27 -0.72
CA TYR A 248 2.68 -1.03 -1.16
C TYR A 248 4.20 -1.18 -1.13
N VAL A 249 4.95 -0.08 -1.15
CA VAL A 249 6.39 -0.05 -0.87
C VAL A 249 6.70 -0.66 0.53
N TYR A 250 5.71 -0.81 1.41
CA TYR A 250 5.86 -1.42 2.72
C TYR A 250 6.05 -2.90 2.62
N TYR A 251 5.25 -3.49 1.75
CA TYR A 251 5.30 -4.91 1.52
C TYR A 251 6.59 -5.28 0.79
N TYR A 252 7.22 -4.34 0.07
CA TYR A 252 8.59 -4.50 -0.45
C TYR A 252 9.60 -4.67 0.70
N PHE A 253 9.60 -3.81 1.74
CA PHE A 253 10.51 -3.97 2.89
C PHE A 253 10.31 -5.27 3.67
N LYS A 254 9.15 -5.94 3.54
CA LYS A 254 8.97 -7.28 4.14
C LYS A 254 9.79 -8.37 3.43
N LEU A 255 10.10 -8.18 2.14
CA LEU A 255 10.95 -9.08 1.37
C LEU A 255 12.41 -8.61 1.35
N HIS A 256 12.64 -7.31 1.54
CA HIS A 256 13.96 -6.68 1.56
C HIS A 256 14.19 -5.95 2.90
N PRO A 257 14.32 -6.68 4.02
CA PRO A 257 14.38 -6.08 5.37
C PRO A 257 15.60 -5.19 5.59
N ASP A 258 16.68 -5.41 4.82
CA ASP A 258 17.93 -4.66 4.91
C ASP A 258 17.98 -3.45 3.95
N ALA A 259 16.93 -3.23 3.16
CA ALA A 259 16.88 -2.12 2.21
C ALA A 259 16.84 -0.76 2.93
N SER A 260 17.64 0.19 2.46
CA SER A 260 17.64 1.56 3.00
C SER A 260 16.32 2.26 2.67
N ILE A 261 15.66 2.82 3.69
CA ILE A 261 14.42 3.58 3.51
C ILE A 261 14.63 4.74 2.53
N ASP A 262 15.74 5.46 2.65
CA ASP A 262 16.02 6.64 1.84
C ASP A 262 16.31 6.25 0.37
N ASP A 263 17.02 5.14 0.13
CA ASP A 263 17.27 4.62 -1.22
C ASP A 263 15.98 4.14 -1.89
N VAL A 264 15.20 3.33 -1.18
CA VAL A 264 13.91 2.81 -1.69
C VAL A 264 12.94 3.95 -1.96
N TYR A 265 12.86 4.95 -1.07
CA TYR A 265 11.99 6.10 -1.29
C TYR A 265 12.41 6.91 -2.51
N THR A 266 13.72 7.13 -2.67
CA THR A 266 14.27 7.86 -3.84
C THR A 266 13.98 7.12 -5.14
N LYS A 267 14.21 5.81 -5.20
CA LYS A 267 13.87 4.98 -6.37
C LYS A 267 12.37 4.96 -6.64
N SER A 268 11.54 4.86 -5.59
CA SER A 268 10.08 4.88 -5.73
C SER A 268 9.60 6.19 -6.32
N TRP A 269 10.17 7.30 -5.86
CA TRP A 269 9.86 8.63 -6.37
C TRP A 269 10.28 8.79 -7.82
N ASP A 270 11.49 8.36 -8.19
CA ASP A 270 11.94 8.41 -9.58
C ASP A 270 11.08 7.52 -10.49
N ILE A 271 10.63 6.34 -10.03
CA ILE A 271 9.70 5.50 -10.80
C ILE A 271 8.40 6.26 -11.10
N ILE A 272 7.84 6.99 -10.13
CA ILE A 272 6.56 7.68 -10.28
C ILE A 272 6.71 8.99 -11.06
N PHE A 273 7.75 9.78 -10.81
CA PHE A 273 7.89 11.15 -11.35
C PHE A 273 8.95 11.29 -12.44
N ASN A 274 9.66 10.21 -12.80
CA ASN A 274 10.72 10.21 -13.80
C ASN A 274 11.67 11.41 -13.66
N VAL A 275 12.25 11.56 -12.47
CA VAL A 275 13.01 12.76 -12.06
C VAL A 275 14.30 12.91 -12.86
N ASN A 276 14.86 11.81 -13.37
CA ASN A 276 15.97 11.79 -14.32
C ASN A 276 15.65 12.43 -15.69
N GLY A 277 14.42 12.94 -15.89
CA GLY A 277 13.97 13.65 -17.08
C GLY A 277 13.19 14.95 -16.80
N HIS A 278 13.37 15.60 -15.63
CA HIS A 278 12.96 16.97 -15.22
C HIS A 278 12.01 17.02 -13.98
N TYR A 279 12.49 16.89 -12.74
CA TYR A 279 11.84 17.61 -11.63
C TYR A 279 12.86 18.35 -10.74
N THR A 280 12.57 19.63 -10.57
CA THR A 280 13.31 20.69 -9.90
C THR A 280 12.86 20.88 -8.43
N GLY A 281 13.28 19.98 -7.54
CA GLY A 281 13.35 20.27 -6.10
C GLY A 281 14.56 21.17 -5.76
N PRO A 282 14.76 21.58 -4.49
CA PRO A 282 15.75 22.62 -4.13
C PRO A 282 17.21 22.28 -4.52
N GLU A 283 18.01 23.35 -4.67
CA GLU A 283 19.29 23.37 -5.41
C GLU A 283 20.37 22.39 -4.91
N VAL A 284 21.05 21.83 -5.91
CA VAL A 284 21.98 20.69 -5.89
C VAL A 284 23.28 20.94 -5.09
N GLU A 285 23.61 22.17 -4.71
CA GLU A 285 24.90 22.53 -4.12
C GLU A 285 25.06 22.13 -2.64
N GLU A 286 23.98 21.93 -1.89
CA GLU A 286 24.03 21.40 -0.51
C GLU A 286 24.07 19.86 -0.43
N LEU A 287 23.86 19.15 -1.54
CA LEU A 287 23.89 17.68 -1.62
C LEU A 287 25.19 17.13 -2.24
N MET A 288 26.00 17.98 -2.87
CA MET A 288 27.19 17.60 -3.64
C MET A 288 28.50 17.57 -2.85
N SER A 289 28.46 17.05 -1.62
CA SER A 289 29.65 16.52 -0.95
C SER A 289 30.15 15.20 -1.59
N TYR A 290 29.96 14.95 -2.90
CA TYR A 290 30.72 13.90 -3.63
C TYR A 290 30.62 13.99 -5.16
N PRO A 291 31.66 14.45 -5.86
CA PRO A 291 31.77 14.19 -7.30
C PRO A 291 33.21 14.02 -7.86
N ALA A 292 33.46 12.92 -8.60
CA ALA A 292 34.53 12.88 -9.60
C ALA A 292 34.31 11.85 -10.74
N ALA A 293 33.54 10.78 -10.52
CA ALA A 293 33.56 9.65 -11.47
C ALA A 293 32.53 9.72 -12.62
N ILE A 294 31.45 10.50 -12.49
CA ILE A 294 30.31 10.41 -13.43
C ILE A 294 30.39 11.46 -14.57
N ALA A 295 31.15 12.54 -14.37
CA ALA A 295 31.31 13.60 -15.39
C ALA A 295 32.03 13.12 -16.67
N ALA A 296 32.78 12.01 -16.63
CA ALA A 296 33.63 11.58 -17.75
C ALA A 296 32.90 10.75 -18.83
N CYS A 297 31.71 10.19 -18.56
CA CYS A 297 31.05 9.28 -19.52
C CYS A 297 30.01 9.96 -20.41
N GLY A 298 29.35 11.03 -19.94
CA GLY A 298 28.30 11.71 -20.70
C GLY A 298 28.81 12.49 -21.92
N GLU A 299 30.02 13.04 -21.85
CA GLU A 299 30.60 13.84 -22.95
C GLU A 299 30.82 13.05 -24.24
N LYS A 300 31.11 11.75 -24.17
CA LYS A 300 31.38 10.93 -25.36
C LYS A 300 30.12 10.55 -26.14
N LEU A 301 28.96 10.48 -25.47
CA LEU A 301 27.71 10.10 -26.11
C LEU A 301 27.10 11.27 -26.88
N ILE A 302 27.25 12.48 -26.35
CA ILE A 302 26.76 13.73 -26.96
C ILE A 302 27.47 14.02 -28.29
N GLN A 303 28.67 13.47 -28.51
CA GLN A 303 29.47 13.68 -29.71
C GLN A 303 29.15 12.74 -30.90
N GLY A 304 28.17 11.83 -30.78
CA GLY A 304 27.59 11.13 -31.94
C GLY A 304 28.46 10.04 -32.59
N GLU A 305 29.18 9.24 -31.81
CA GLU A 305 30.20 8.32 -32.33
C GLU A 305 29.75 6.88 -32.70
N LEU A 306 28.46 6.52 -32.76
CA LEU A 306 28.03 5.15 -33.16
C LEU A 306 27.22 5.13 -34.48
N LYS A 307 27.69 4.35 -35.47
CA LYS A 307 27.28 4.41 -36.89
C LYS A 307 26.70 3.08 -37.42
N GLN A 308 26.05 3.11 -38.59
CA GLN A 308 25.37 1.99 -39.31
C GLN A 308 26.26 0.75 -39.62
N GLU A 309 27.54 0.84 -39.30
CA GLU A 309 28.61 -0.16 -39.44
C GLU A 309 28.59 -1.23 -38.32
N ASP A 310 27.70 -1.10 -37.34
CA ASP A 310 27.54 -2.05 -36.22
C ASP A 310 26.68 -3.30 -36.52
N LEU A 311 26.10 -3.37 -37.73
CA LEU A 311 25.28 -4.50 -38.21
C LEU A 311 26.06 -5.36 -39.21
N MET A 312 26.03 -6.67 -39.01
CA MET A 312 26.82 -7.66 -39.74
C MET A 312 25.91 -8.67 -40.44
N LYS A 313 26.27 -9.10 -41.64
CA LYS A 313 25.69 -10.30 -42.27
C LYS A 313 26.30 -11.54 -41.65
N ILE A 314 25.69 -12.72 -41.82
CA ILE A 314 26.20 -13.96 -41.21
C ILE A 314 27.66 -14.28 -41.62
N SER A 315 28.04 -13.94 -42.86
CA SER A 315 29.42 -14.07 -43.36
C SER A 315 30.38 -13.13 -42.64
N GLU A 316 29.91 -11.92 -42.29
CA GLU A 316 30.69 -10.92 -41.57
C GLU A 316 30.82 -11.28 -40.07
N LEU A 317 29.75 -11.79 -39.47
CA LEU A 317 29.77 -12.31 -38.11
C LEU A 317 30.72 -13.52 -37.99
N SER A 318 30.70 -14.41 -38.99
CA SER A 318 31.62 -15.56 -39.06
C SER A 318 33.07 -15.12 -39.18
N ARG A 319 33.36 -14.15 -40.06
CA ARG A 319 34.70 -13.58 -40.22
C ARG A 319 35.21 -12.92 -38.93
N ARG A 320 34.36 -12.13 -38.26
CA ARG A 320 34.75 -11.39 -37.04
C ARG A 320 34.83 -12.27 -35.78
N SER A 321 34.01 -13.30 -35.66
CA SER A 321 34.07 -14.26 -34.53
C SER A 321 35.11 -15.36 -34.72
N GLY A 322 35.54 -15.59 -35.97
CA GLY A 322 36.40 -16.72 -36.35
C GLY A 322 35.70 -18.09 -36.30
N ILE A 323 34.37 -18.13 -36.15
CA ILE A 323 33.56 -19.36 -36.12
C ILE A 323 32.91 -19.58 -37.49
N PRO A 324 32.96 -20.80 -38.08
CA PRO A 324 32.35 -21.08 -39.37
C PRO A 324 30.84 -20.82 -39.39
N VAL A 325 30.31 -20.31 -40.50
CA VAL A 325 28.87 -20.01 -40.68
C VAL A 325 27.98 -21.21 -40.37
N SER A 326 28.38 -22.42 -40.74
CA SER A 326 27.65 -23.66 -40.44
C SER A 326 27.53 -23.91 -38.93
N THR A 327 28.60 -23.65 -38.18
CA THR A 327 28.64 -23.76 -36.72
C THR A 327 27.83 -22.66 -36.05
N ILE A 328 27.86 -21.44 -36.56
CA ILE A 328 27.00 -20.34 -36.06
C ILE A 328 25.52 -20.70 -36.26
N ARG A 329 25.14 -21.22 -37.44
CA ARG A 329 23.77 -21.67 -37.71
C ARG A 329 23.37 -22.83 -36.81
N TYR A 330 24.28 -23.77 -36.59
CA TYR A 330 24.07 -24.87 -35.66
C TYR A 330 23.83 -24.35 -34.23
N TYR A 331 24.61 -23.39 -33.74
CA TYR A 331 24.37 -22.77 -32.43
C TYR A 331 23.06 -21.99 -32.34
N ILE A 332 22.62 -21.33 -33.42
CA ILE A 332 21.29 -20.70 -33.46
C ILE A 332 20.19 -21.77 -33.39
N LEU A 333 20.32 -22.86 -34.15
CA LEU A 333 19.32 -23.93 -34.22
C LEU A 333 19.23 -24.75 -32.92
N GLU A 334 20.37 -24.94 -32.25
CA GLU A 334 20.45 -25.58 -30.92
C GLU A 334 20.10 -24.63 -29.77
N GLY A 335 19.78 -23.35 -30.07
CA GLY A 335 19.35 -22.34 -29.10
C GLY A 335 20.48 -21.77 -28.21
N LEU A 336 21.74 -21.90 -28.64
CA LEU A 336 22.94 -21.36 -27.97
C LEU A 336 23.26 -19.91 -28.36
N LEU A 337 22.65 -19.40 -29.44
CA LEU A 337 22.76 -18.01 -29.87
C LEU A 337 21.36 -17.42 -30.11
N PRO A 338 21.18 -16.10 -29.90
CA PRO A 338 19.95 -15.40 -30.27
C PRO A 338 19.59 -15.59 -31.74
N GLU A 339 18.29 -15.58 -32.07
CA GLU A 339 17.87 -15.61 -33.46
C GLU A 339 18.31 -14.35 -34.21
N ALA A 340 18.75 -14.54 -35.46
CA ALA A 340 19.18 -13.46 -36.33
C ALA A 340 18.01 -12.53 -36.71
N MET A 341 18.26 -11.22 -36.79
CA MET A 341 17.25 -10.26 -37.25
C MET A 341 16.93 -10.49 -38.72
N LYS A 342 15.79 -11.11 -39.02
CA LYS A 342 15.33 -11.36 -40.39
C LYS A 342 14.70 -10.10 -40.98
N THR A 343 15.22 -9.61 -42.09
CA THR A 343 14.70 -8.44 -42.82
C THR A 343 14.01 -8.85 -44.14
N GLY A 344 13.61 -10.12 -44.26
CA GLY A 344 12.94 -10.71 -45.43
C GLY A 344 13.02 -12.25 -45.42
N LYS A 345 12.43 -12.92 -46.44
CA LYS A 345 12.40 -14.41 -46.52
C LYS A 345 13.78 -15.09 -46.53
N THR A 346 14.84 -14.40 -46.98
CA THR A 346 16.19 -14.98 -47.14
C THR A 346 17.32 -14.16 -46.52
N ARG A 347 17.02 -13.04 -45.85
CA ARG A 347 18.04 -12.10 -45.32
C ARG A 347 17.95 -11.97 -43.81
N ALA A 348 19.08 -12.10 -43.14
CA ALA A 348 19.21 -11.90 -41.70
C ALA A 348 20.50 -11.15 -41.33
N TYR A 349 20.41 -10.29 -40.32
CA TYR A 349 21.50 -9.45 -39.80
C TYR A 349 21.78 -9.75 -38.33
N TYR A 350 23.02 -9.50 -37.93
CA TYR A 350 23.61 -9.88 -36.67
C TYR A 350 24.35 -8.67 -36.09
N CYS A 351 24.20 -8.42 -34.80
CA CYS A 351 24.85 -7.30 -34.12
C CYS A 351 25.98 -7.79 -33.20
N GLY A 352 26.68 -6.85 -32.55
CA GLY A 352 27.80 -7.15 -31.64
C GLY A 352 27.50 -8.13 -30.51
N VAL A 353 26.22 -8.31 -30.14
CA VAL A 353 25.78 -9.32 -29.16
C VAL A 353 26.05 -10.75 -29.63
N HIS A 354 25.85 -11.03 -30.91
CA HIS A 354 26.13 -12.34 -31.49
C HIS A 354 27.63 -12.63 -31.46
N LEU A 355 28.47 -11.60 -31.63
CA LEU A 355 29.92 -11.69 -31.55
C LEU A 355 30.38 -12.01 -30.13
N LYS A 356 29.81 -11.33 -29.13
CA LYS A 356 30.10 -11.59 -27.71
C LYS A 356 29.68 -13.00 -27.29
N ALA A 357 28.50 -13.44 -27.71
CA ALA A 357 28.00 -14.78 -27.41
C ALA A 357 28.84 -15.87 -28.12
N LEU A 358 29.22 -15.65 -29.38
CA LEU A 358 30.13 -16.53 -30.11
C LEU A 358 31.52 -16.60 -29.48
N ASP A 359 32.05 -15.46 -29.02
CA ASP A 359 33.35 -15.40 -28.35
C ASP A 359 33.31 -16.09 -26.97
N LEU A 360 32.19 -15.98 -26.23
CA LEU A 360 31.97 -16.70 -24.98
C LEU A 360 31.88 -18.22 -25.19
N ILE A 361 31.12 -18.67 -26.19
CA ILE A 361 31.03 -20.09 -26.56
C ILE A 361 32.42 -20.60 -26.96
N ARG A 362 33.16 -19.83 -27.76
CA ARG A 362 34.52 -20.16 -28.19
C ARG A 362 35.48 -20.30 -27.01
N ARG A 363 35.54 -19.31 -26.12
CA ARG A 363 36.38 -19.34 -24.91
C ARG A 363 36.03 -20.53 -24.03
N LYS A 364 34.76 -20.82 -23.81
CA LYS A 364 34.35 -21.98 -22.97
C LYS A 364 34.60 -23.34 -23.61
N GLN A 365 34.58 -23.44 -24.93
CA GLN A 365 34.95 -24.68 -25.61
C GLN A 365 36.45 -24.89 -25.73
N ILE A 366 37.24 -23.83 -25.93
CA ILE A 366 38.68 -23.92 -26.18
C ILE A 366 39.48 -23.86 -24.87
N ASP A 367 39.17 -22.91 -23.98
CA ASP A 367 39.94 -22.66 -22.75
C ASP A 367 39.49 -23.58 -21.62
N GLU A 368 38.18 -23.88 -21.53
CA GLU A 368 37.60 -24.74 -20.48
C GLU A 368 37.30 -26.18 -20.97
N LYS A 369 37.49 -26.49 -22.27
CA LYS A 369 37.21 -27.80 -22.91
C LYS A 369 35.83 -28.39 -22.59
N LYS A 370 34.81 -27.55 -22.37
CA LYS A 370 33.46 -27.98 -21.98
C LYS A 370 32.64 -28.48 -23.17
N GLN A 371 31.82 -29.51 -22.94
CA GLN A 371 30.88 -30.03 -23.94
C GLN A 371 29.64 -29.13 -24.07
N LEU A 372 29.12 -29.01 -25.31
CA LEU A 372 28.06 -28.05 -25.70
C LEU A 372 26.81 -28.12 -24.81
N ASN A 373 26.42 -29.33 -24.41
CA ASN A 373 25.21 -29.57 -23.60
C ASN A 373 25.34 -28.98 -22.19
N ARG A 374 26.55 -28.97 -21.62
CA ARG A 374 26.82 -28.33 -20.32
C ARG A 374 26.90 -26.81 -20.40
N ILE A 375 27.40 -26.29 -21.53
CA ILE A 375 27.39 -24.85 -21.81
C ILE A 375 25.94 -24.34 -21.93
N ARG A 376 25.04 -25.16 -22.53
CA ARG A 376 23.60 -24.88 -22.63
C ARG A 376 22.89 -24.81 -21.28
N GLU A 377 23.17 -25.74 -20.37
CA GLU A 377 22.59 -25.72 -19.01
C GLU A 377 23.09 -24.54 -18.17
N GLU A 378 24.34 -24.10 -18.35
CA GLU A 378 24.85 -22.90 -17.69
C GLU A 378 24.20 -21.62 -18.24
N ILE A 379 23.97 -21.55 -19.56
CA ILE A 379 23.18 -20.46 -20.19
C ILE A 379 21.70 -20.52 -19.75
N GLY A 380 21.14 -21.72 -19.56
CA GLY A 380 19.76 -21.93 -19.10
C GLY A 380 19.54 -21.76 -17.59
N LYS A 381 20.57 -21.86 -16.74
CA LYS A 381 20.48 -21.56 -15.29
C LYS A 381 20.24 -20.07 -15.01
N GLU A 382 20.50 -19.21 -15.98
CA GLU A 382 20.08 -17.82 -15.94
C GLU A 382 18.57 -17.64 -16.25
N ILE A 383 17.81 -18.70 -16.62
CA ILE A 383 16.35 -18.65 -16.96
C ILE A 383 15.58 -19.99 -16.69
N PRO A 384 14.72 -20.12 -15.63
CA PRO A 384 13.93 -21.36 -15.38
C PRO A 384 12.38 -21.26 -15.33
N LEU A 385 11.67 -22.37 -15.69
CA LEU A 385 10.22 -22.65 -15.50
C LEU A 385 9.94 -24.13 -15.09
N PRO A 386 8.76 -24.46 -14.46
CA PRO A 386 8.50 -25.76 -13.79
C PRO A 386 7.39 -26.67 -14.39
N GLU A 387 7.41 -27.95 -13.95
CA GLU A 387 6.55 -29.10 -14.30
C GLU A 387 5.32 -29.34 -13.38
N SER A 388 4.39 -30.15 -13.93
CA SER A 388 3.12 -30.66 -13.38
C SER A 388 3.24 -31.96 -12.56
N LEU A 389 2.29 -32.21 -11.64
CA LEU A 389 1.69 -33.50 -11.20
C LEU A 389 0.59 -33.13 -10.15
N THR A 390 -0.63 -33.69 -10.06
CA THR A 390 -0.96 -35.10 -9.79
C THR A 390 -2.50 -35.28 -9.81
N LYS A 391 -3.02 -36.41 -10.31
CA LYS A 391 -4.42 -36.86 -10.17
C LYS A 391 -4.50 -38.00 -9.16
N GLN A 392 -5.00 -37.76 -7.94
CA GLN A 392 -5.43 -38.83 -7.02
C GLN A 392 -6.49 -38.40 -5.97
N THR A 393 -7.09 -37.21 -6.09
CA THR A 393 -7.81 -36.51 -5.00
C THR A 393 -9.35 -36.46 -5.10
N ALA A 394 -9.96 -37.13 -6.09
CA ALA A 394 -11.30 -36.78 -6.58
C ALA A 394 -12.51 -37.13 -5.68
N LEU A 395 -12.39 -37.97 -4.64
CA LEU A 395 -13.54 -38.33 -3.77
C LEU A 395 -13.52 -37.60 -2.40
N GLN A 396 -12.35 -37.15 -1.96
CA GLN A 396 -12.19 -36.27 -0.79
C GLN A 396 -12.31 -34.79 -1.17
N SER A 397 -12.11 -34.44 -2.45
CA SER A 397 -12.22 -33.07 -2.95
C SER A 397 -13.63 -32.51 -2.75
N ASP A 398 -14.70 -33.26 -3.04
CA ASP A 398 -16.06 -32.70 -3.05
C ASP A 398 -16.49 -32.14 -1.68
N LYS A 399 -16.30 -32.89 -0.59
CA LYS A 399 -16.65 -32.40 0.76
C LYS A 399 -15.74 -31.27 1.22
N ARG A 400 -14.46 -31.33 0.88
CA ARG A 400 -13.49 -30.27 1.22
C ARG A 400 -13.87 -28.98 0.48
N ASP A 401 -14.25 -29.09 -0.79
CA ASP A 401 -14.66 -27.97 -1.63
C ASP A 401 -15.99 -27.36 -1.22
N ASP A 402 -16.96 -28.17 -0.77
CA ASP A 402 -18.22 -27.69 -0.17
C ASP A 402 -17.97 -26.87 1.10
N ILE A 403 -17.13 -27.41 2.00
CA ILE A 403 -16.74 -26.70 3.23
C ILE A 403 -16.06 -25.37 2.86
N LEU A 404 -15.14 -25.37 1.89
CA LEU A 404 -14.46 -24.15 1.45
C LEU A 404 -15.39 -23.14 0.80
N ALA A 405 -16.38 -23.58 0.01
CA ALA A 405 -17.34 -22.69 -0.63
C ALA A 405 -18.17 -21.94 0.41
N VAL A 406 -18.76 -22.69 1.35
CA VAL A 406 -19.56 -22.13 2.46
C VAL A 406 -18.72 -21.26 3.37
N SER A 407 -17.51 -21.72 3.72
CA SER A 407 -16.61 -20.97 4.60
C SER A 407 -16.17 -19.65 3.96
N THR A 408 -15.90 -19.64 2.66
CA THR A 408 -15.55 -18.41 1.92
C THR A 408 -16.68 -17.41 2.02
N GLU A 409 -17.94 -17.82 1.76
CA GLU A 409 -19.09 -16.94 1.88
C GLU A 409 -19.26 -16.38 3.29
N LEU A 410 -19.14 -17.25 4.31
CA LEU A 410 -19.25 -16.85 5.71
C LEU A 410 -18.16 -15.86 6.12
N PHE A 411 -16.90 -16.12 5.78
CA PHE A 411 -15.80 -15.23 6.11
C PHE A 411 -15.94 -13.87 5.43
N LEU A 412 -16.36 -13.83 4.16
CA LEU A 412 -16.54 -12.58 3.44
C LEU A 412 -17.72 -11.75 3.98
N LYS A 413 -18.78 -12.39 4.48
CA LYS A 413 -19.99 -11.70 5.00
C LYS A 413 -19.92 -11.37 6.49
N LYS A 414 -19.54 -12.33 7.33
CA LYS A 414 -19.51 -12.19 8.80
C LYS A 414 -18.13 -11.74 9.32
N GLY A 415 -17.07 -11.93 8.53
CA GLY A 415 -15.69 -11.79 9.01
C GLY A 415 -15.17 -13.06 9.69
N TYR A 416 -13.86 -13.13 9.88
CA TYR A 416 -13.20 -14.30 10.46
C TYR A 416 -13.62 -14.58 11.91
N ILE A 417 -13.80 -13.54 12.72
CA ILE A 417 -14.01 -13.68 14.17
C ILE A 417 -15.39 -14.22 14.50
N GLU A 418 -16.41 -13.62 13.89
CA GLU A 418 -17.81 -13.97 14.08
C GLU A 418 -18.18 -15.29 13.41
N THR A 419 -17.30 -15.85 12.59
CA THR A 419 -17.51 -17.16 11.96
C THR A 419 -16.96 -18.26 12.85
N SER A 420 -17.81 -19.19 13.29
CA SER A 420 -17.40 -20.40 14.01
C SER A 420 -17.38 -21.63 13.10
N THR A 421 -16.65 -22.68 13.49
CA THR A 421 -16.72 -23.98 12.80
C THR A 421 -18.11 -24.62 12.89
N PHE A 422 -18.94 -24.21 13.86
CA PHE A 422 -20.34 -24.59 13.94
C PHE A 422 -21.19 -23.93 12.85
N ASP A 423 -21.02 -22.61 12.63
CA ASP A 423 -21.71 -21.89 11.54
C ASP A 423 -21.40 -22.56 10.19
N ILE A 424 -20.13 -22.90 9.97
CA ILE A 424 -19.64 -23.57 8.75
C ILE A 424 -20.31 -24.93 8.60
N ALA A 425 -20.28 -25.77 9.64
CA ALA A 425 -20.90 -27.10 9.61
C ALA A 425 -22.41 -27.01 9.32
N GLN A 426 -23.11 -26.10 10.00
CA GLN A 426 -24.54 -25.89 9.82
C GLN A 426 -24.88 -25.45 8.39
N GLN A 427 -24.17 -24.46 7.84
CA GLN A 427 -24.44 -23.95 6.50
C GLN A 427 -24.02 -24.93 5.39
N ALA A 428 -22.96 -25.72 5.60
CA ALA A 428 -22.57 -26.82 4.72
C ALA A 428 -23.49 -28.04 4.83
N LYS A 429 -24.46 -28.04 5.76
CA LYS A 429 -25.33 -29.18 6.07
C LYS A 429 -24.51 -30.44 6.44
N MET A 430 -23.43 -30.24 7.20
CA MET A 430 -22.52 -31.29 7.65
C MET A 430 -22.42 -31.32 9.18
N SER A 431 -21.96 -32.44 9.74
CA SER A 431 -21.64 -32.50 11.17
C SER A 431 -20.32 -31.77 11.48
N LYS A 432 -20.14 -31.31 12.73
CA LYS A 432 -18.89 -30.69 13.19
C LYS A 432 -17.70 -31.64 13.01
N GLU A 433 -17.90 -32.93 13.27
CA GLU A 433 -16.89 -33.98 13.12
C GLU A 433 -16.45 -34.14 11.67
N THR A 434 -17.38 -33.94 10.71
CA THR A 434 -17.05 -33.95 9.29
C THR A 434 -16.18 -32.77 8.90
N VAL A 435 -16.43 -31.58 9.46
CA VAL A 435 -15.55 -30.42 9.27
C VAL A 435 -14.17 -30.68 9.86
N TYR A 436 -14.08 -31.16 11.11
CA TYR A 436 -12.80 -31.45 11.77
C TYR A 436 -12.00 -32.57 11.13
N ARG A 437 -12.65 -33.53 10.47
CA ARG A 437 -11.97 -34.57 9.68
C ARG A 437 -11.31 -34.02 8.42
N ASN A 438 -11.83 -32.92 7.87
CA ASN A 438 -11.27 -32.29 6.68
C ASN A 438 -10.26 -31.17 7.03
N PHE A 439 -10.51 -30.41 8.09
CA PHE A 439 -9.66 -29.30 8.50
C PHE A 439 -9.43 -29.32 10.00
N ARG A 440 -8.17 -29.14 10.41
CA ARG A 440 -7.75 -29.20 11.82
C ARG A 440 -8.39 -28.08 12.64
N ASN A 441 -8.49 -26.89 12.06
CA ASN A 441 -8.98 -25.71 12.75
C ASN A 441 -9.51 -24.66 11.75
N LYS A 442 -10.08 -23.58 12.30
CA LYS A 442 -10.62 -22.46 11.51
C LYS A 442 -9.55 -21.72 10.70
N GLU A 443 -8.30 -21.69 11.17
CA GLU A 443 -7.18 -21.06 10.46
C GLU A 443 -6.85 -21.80 9.17
N GLU A 444 -6.78 -23.13 9.21
CA GLU A 444 -6.54 -23.97 8.03
C GLU A 444 -7.64 -23.79 6.99
N ILE A 445 -8.91 -23.71 7.43
CA ILE A 445 -10.05 -23.44 6.55
C ILE A 445 -9.86 -22.07 5.87
N LEU A 446 -9.56 -21.01 6.64
CA LEU A 446 -9.38 -19.68 6.08
C LEU A 446 -8.19 -19.61 5.11
N MET A 447 -7.06 -20.26 5.42
CA MET A 447 -5.90 -20.30 4.53
C MET A 447 -6.24 -20.98 3.21
N ALA A 448 -6.98 -22.09 3.25
CA ALA A 448 -7.45 -22.79 2.06
C ALA A 448 -8.51 -22.00 1.29
N CYS A 449 -9.39 -21.24 1.96
CA CYS A 449 -10.29 -20.29 1.32
C CYS A 449 -9.51 -19.18 0.60
N ALA A 450 -8.47 -18.64 1.24
CA ALA A 450 -7.60 -17.65 0.64
C ALA A 450 -6.86 -18.23 -0.58
N ASP A 451 -6.33 -19.44 -0.49
CA ASP A 451 -5.78 -20.14 -1.65
C ASP A 451 -6.81 -20.22 -2.78
N ARG A 452 -8.02 -20.70 -2.51
CA ARG A 452 -9.05 -20.83 -3.54
C ARG A 452 -9.39 -19.50 -4.21
N VAL A 453 -9.57 -18.42 -3.43
CA VAL A 453 -9.89 -17.09 -3.98
C VAL A 453 -8.76 -16.56 -4.86
N PHE A 454 -7.50 -16.70 -4.43
CA PHE A 454 -6.36 -16.17 -5.18
C PHE A 454 -5.99 -17.05 -6.38
N HIS A 455 -6.11 -18.38 -6.28
CA HIS A 455 -5.96 -19.28 -7.42
C HIS A 455 -7.02 -19.00 -8.49
N ASN A 456 -8.28 -18.75 -8.07
CA ASN A 456 -9.34 -18.39 -9.01
C ASN A 456 -8.98 -17.12 -9.81
N LEU A 457 -8.47 -16.08 -9.15
CA LEU A 457 -7.97 -14.88 -9.83
C LEU A 457 -6.80 -15.19 -10.78
N TYR A 458 -5.83 -15.99 -10.33
CA TYR A 458 -4.69 -16.40 -11.14
C TYR A 458 -5.11 -17.17 -12.40
N ASP A 459 -6.05 -18.09 -12.27
CA ASP A 459 -6.55 -18.90 -13.37
C ASP A 459 -7.28 -18.05 -14.42
N HIS A 460 -8.08 -17.07 -13.99
CA HIS A 460 -8.73 -16.12 -14.91
C HIS A 460 -7.70 -15.23 -15.61
N ILE A 461 -6.70 -14.70 -14.88
CA ILE A 461 -5.63 -13.91 -15.50
C ILE A 461 -4.88 -14.75 -16.54
N ARG A 462 -4.56 -16.01 -16.20
CA ARG A 462 -3.86 -16.92 -17.09
C ARG A 462 -4.70 -17.24 -18.32
N ALA A 463 -5.99 -17.51 -18.17
CA ALA A 463 -6.89 -17.79 -19.28
C ALA A 463 -6.92 -16.64 -20.30
N GLU A 464 -6.99 -15.40 -19.81
CA GLU A 464 -7.05 -14.19 -20.66
C GLU A 464 -5.70 -13.83 -21.31
N SER A 465 -4.58 -14.14 -20.66
CA SER A 465 -3.25 -13.66 -21.07
C SER A 465 -2.33 -14.72 -21.69
N ARG A 466 -2.65 -16.02 -21.62
CA ARG A 466 -1.71 -17.09 -22.03
C ARG A 466 -1.30 -17.05 -23.51
N GLU A 467 -2.19 -16.57 -24.38
CA GLU A 467 -1.95 -16.50 -25.84
C GLU A 467 -1.43 -15.12 -26.26
N GLU A 468 -1.31 -14.18 -25.32
CA GLU A 468 -0.84 -12.82 -25.59
C GLU A 468 0.68 -12.78 -25.59
N ILE A 469 1.25 -12.31 -26.71
CA ILE A 469 2.69 -12.28 -26.94
C ILE A 469 3.27 -10.94 -26.50
N ASP A 470 2.50 -9.86 -26.53
CA ASP A 470 2.96 -8.53 -26.13
C ASP A 470 2.90 -8.34 -24.59
N ALA A 471 4.02 -7.94 -23.98
CA ALA A 471 4.13 -7.77 -22.53
C ALA A 471 3.20 -6.68 -21.97
N ALA A 472 3.00 -5.58 -22.71
CA ALA A 472 2.10 -4.51 -22.26
C ALA A 472 0.64 -4.94 -22.34
N LEU A 473 0.24 -5.65 -23.41
CA LEU A 473 -1.10 -6.21 -23.53
C LEU A 473 -1.36 -7.27 -22.45
N ARG A 474 -0.35 -8.07 -22.06
CA ARG A 474 -0.46 -8.97 -20.89
C ARG A 474 -0.72 -8.22 -19.59
N LEU A 475 0.00 -7.12 -19.33
CA LEU A 475 -0.26 -6.27 -18.15
C LEU A 475 -1.67 -5.68 -18.16
N ILE A 476 -2.12 -5.19 -19.32
CA ILE A 476 -3.47 -4.65 -19.47
C ILE A 476 -4.51 -5.72 -19.18
N LYS A 477 -4.44 -6.88 -19.84
CA LYS A 477 -5.34 -8.02 -19.63
C LYS A 477 -5.37 -8.48 -18.17
N ARG A 478 -4.21 -8.53 -17.51
CA ARG A 478 -4.10 -8.83 -16.08
C ARG A 478 -4.85 -7.81 -15.22
N GLY A 479 -4.66 -6.52 -15.48
CA GLY A 479 -5.36 -5.44 -14.78
C GLY A 479 -6.88 -5.53 -14.94
N LYS A 480 -7.36 -5.81 -16.15
CA LYS A 480 -8.80 -6.01 -16.42
C LYS A 480 -9.43 -7.09 -15.56
N VAL A 481 -8.80 -8.27 -15.53
CA VAL A 481 -9.27 -9.39 -14.70
C VAL A 481 -9.19 -9.06 -13.22
N PHE A 482 -8.12 -8.38 -12.79
CA PHE A 482 -8.01 -7.93 -11.40
C PHE A 482 -9.18 -7.02 -11.00
N PHE A 483 -9.54 -6.04 -11.82
CA PHE A 483 -10.66 -5.14 -11.52
C PHE A 483 -12.01 -5.85 -11.49
N SER A 484 -12.27 -6.80 -12.40
CA SER A 484 -13.53 -7.54 -12.42
C SER A 484 -13.71 -8.43 -11.18
N MET A 485 -12.61 -8.95 -10.63
CA MET A 485 -12.61 -9.83 -9.45
C MET A 485 -12.29 -9.10 -8.14
N TYR A 486 -12.02 -7.79 -8.20
CA TYR A 486 -11.56 -6.99 -7.08
C TYR A 486 -12.43 -7.10 -5.81
N PRO A 487 -13.78 -7.02 -5.83
CA PRO A 487 -14.56 -7.00 -4.59
C PRO A 487 -14.40 -8.27 -3.73
N GLN A 488 -14.33 -9.45 -4.36
CA GLN A 488 -14.11 -10.70 -3.64
C GLN A 488 -12.65 -10.80 -3.16
N TRP A 489 -11.71 -10.42 -4.02
CA TRP A 489 -10.28 -10.46 -3.73
C TRP A 489 -9.91 -9.53 -2.56
N ILE A 490 -10.35 -8.27 -2.59
CA ILE A 490 -10.00 -7.28 -1.56
C ILE A 490 -10.57 -7.67 -0.20
N SER A 491 -11.76 -8.25 -0.18
CA SER A 491 -12.39 -8.74 1.03
C SER A 491 -11.56 -9.87 1.64
N MET A 492 -11.16 -10.88 0.86
CA MET A 492 -10.27 -11.94 1.37
C MET A 492 -8.90 -11.39 1.80
N MET A 493 -8.30 -10.52 0.99
CA MET A 493 -7.00 -9.90 1.27
C MET A 493 -7.03 -9.10 2.58
N ASN A 494 -8.12 -8.35 2.83
CA ASN A 494 -8.31 -7.57 4.05
C ASN A 494 -8.39 -8.44 5.31
N ILE A 495 -8.98 -9.63 5.22
CA ILE A 495 -8.98 -10.60 6.34
C ILE A 495 -7.55 -11.07 6.61
N ILE A 496 -6.84 -11.53 5.56
CA ILE A 496 -5.49 -12.10 5.71
C ILE A 496 -4.48 -11.06 6.18
N ARG A 497 -4.48 -9.84 5.60
CA ARG A 497 -3.57 -8.77 6.03
C ARG A 497 -3.81 -8.34 7.47
N SER A 498 -5.07 -8.31 7.92
CA SER A 498 -5.42 -8.00 9.32
C SER A 498 -4.90 -9.07 10.29
N LEU A 499 -5.09 -10.34 9.95
CA LEU A 499 -4.59 -11.47 10.75
C LEU A 499 -3.06 -11.62 10.70
N SER A 500 -2.40 -11.01 9.72
CA SER A 500 -0.93 -10.98 9.63
C SER A 500 -0.27 -10.04 10.65
N VAL A 501 -1.05 -9.16 11.29
CA VAL A 501 -0.57 -8.23 12.33
C VAL A 501 -0.53 -8.95 13.68
N GLY A 502 0.54 -8.69 14.46
CA GLY A 502 0.78 -9.35 15.74
C GLY A 502 1.47 -10.71 15.63
N ASP A 503 1.41 -11.50 16.70
CA ASP A 503 2.09 -12.78 16.81
C ASP A 503 1.30 -13.93 16.15
N ASN A 504 1.13 -13.82 14.83
CA ASN A 504 0.48 -14.83 14.00
C ASN A 504 1.41 -15.24 12.83
N PRO A 505 2.46 -16.05 13.07
CA PRO A 505 3.46 -16.38 12.05
C PRO A 505 2.87 -17.07 10.82
N SER A 506 1.83 -17.90 11.00
CA SER A 506 1.15 -18.63 9.93
C SER A 506 0.45 -17.67 8.95
N PHE A 507 -0.35 -16.73 9.47
CA PHE A 507 -1.02 -15.70 8.66
C PHE A 507 -0.03 -14.69 8.06
N ARG A 508 1.04 -14.36 8.77
CA ARG A 508 2.13 -13.52 8.22
C ARG A 508 2.82 -14.18 7.04
N THR A 509 3.15 -15.46 7.15
CA THR A 509 3.71 -16.25 6.04
C THR A 509 2.72 -16.32 4.88
N LYS A 510 1.44 -16.57 5.17
CA LYS A 510 0.39 -16.63 4.16
C LYS A 510 0.22 -15.32 3.42
N PHE A 511 0.15 -14.20 4.15
CA PHE A 511 0.04 -12.87 3.56
C PHE A 511 1.22 -12.56 2.62
N ASN A 512 2.44 -12.81 3.07
CA ASN A 512 3.65 -12.59 2.27
C ASN A 512 3.64 -13.47 1.00
N GLN A 513 3.22 -14.73 1.11
CA GLN A 513 3.07 -15.63 -0.03
C GLN A 513 2.07 -15.08 -1.06
N LEU A 514 0.88 -14.65 -0.61
CA LEU A 514 -0.16 -14.14 -1.49
C LEU A 514 0.25 -12.85 -2.20
N ILE A 515 0.86 -11.91 -1.48
CA ILE A 515 1.39 -10.67 -2.08
C ILE A 515 2.46 -10.99 -3.13
N TRP A 516 3.40 -11.88 -2.80
CA TRP A 516 4.44 -12.28 -3.75
C TRP A 516 3.88 -12.96 -5.01
N GLN A 517 2.90 -13.86 -4.85
CA GLN A 517 2.21 -14.50 -5.98
C GLN A 517 1.51 -13.50 -6.90
N MET A 518 1.00 -12.40 -6.35
CA MET A 518 0.36 -11.32 -7.11
C MET A 518 1.37 -10.41 -7.83
N VAL A 519 2.45 -10.04 -7.14
CA VAL A 519 3.43 -9.05 -7.63
C VAL A 519 4.43 -9.67 -8.61
N LYS A 520 4.90 -10.90 -8.36
CA LYS A 520 5.94 -11.57 -9.18
C LYS A 520 5.63 -11.62 -10.67
N PRO A 521 4.41 -11.93 -11.13
CA PRO A 521 4.10 -11.88 -12.56
C PRO A 521 4.18 -10.47 -13.15
N THR A 522 3.77 -9.45 -12.39
CA THR A 522 3.89 -8.05 -12.81
C THR A 522 5.36 -7.64 -12.93
N ILE A 523 6.21 -8.03 -11.98
CA ILE A 523 7.68 -7.81 -12.05
C ILE A 523 8.25 -8.41 -13.34
N ARG A 524 7.85 -9.63 -13.69
CA ARG A 524 8.32 -10.29 -14.92
C ARG A 524 7.94 -9.50 -16.17
N GLU A 525 6.72 -8.97 -16.24
CA GLU A 525 6.33 -8.15 -17.40
C GLU A 525 7.03 -6.80 -17.43
N ILE A 526 7.29 -6.18 -16.28
CA ILE A 526 8.11 -4.96 -16.20
C ILE A 526 9.52 -5.25 -16.74
N GLU A 527 10.12 -6.38 -16.37
CA GLU A 527 11.43 -6.77 -16.88
C GLU A 527 11.40 -7.05 -18.40
N ASN A 528 10.34 -7.69 -18.91
CA ASN A 528 10.14 -7.85 -20.36
C ASN A 528 10.07 -6.49 -21.06
N LEU A 529 9.30 -5.54 -20.51
CA LEU A 529 9.18 -4.18 -21.06
C LEU A 529 10.52 -3.42 -21.04
N LYS A 530 11.34 -3.60 -20.00
CA LYS A 530 12.71 -3.06 -19.92
C LYS A 530 13.61 -3.66 -21.01
N GLN A 531 13.53 -4.98 -21.21
CA GLN A 531 14.29 -5.69 -22.24
C GLN A 531 13.86 -5.28 -23.66
N GLU A 532 12.57 -5.06 -23.87
CA GLU A 532 11.98 -4.51 -25.11
C GLU A 532 12.32 -3.02 -25.32
N GLY A 533 12.90 -2.34 -24.31
CA GLY A 533 13.24 -0.93 -24.37
C GLY A 533 12.03 0.02 -24.36
N ARG A 534 10.87 -0.49 -23.90
CA ARG A 534 9.61 0.26 -23.85
C ARG A 534 9.48 1.14 -22.61
N ILE A 535 10.21 0.78 -21.55
CA ILE A 535 10.32 1.54 -20.31
C ILE A 535 11.79 1.72 -19.91
N ARG A 536 12.05 2.65 -18.98
CA ARG A 536 13.41 3.02 -18.56
C ARG A 536 14.15 1.82 -17.94
N LYS A 537 15.42 1.62 -18.31
CA LYS A 537 16.22 0.43 -17.92
C LYS A 537 16.72 0.45 -16.48
N ASP A 538 16.80 1.63 -15.89
CA ASP A 538 17.23 1.92 -14.52
C ASP A 538 16.14 1.65 -13.47
N ILE A 539 14.89 1.39 -13.90
CA ILE A 539 13.80 1.02 -13.00
C ILE A 539 14.11 -0.30 -12.29
N ASP A 540 14.06 -0.27 -10.96
CA ASP A 540 14.04 -1.47 -10.11
C ASP A 540 12.71 -2.21 -10.33
N SER A 541 12.77 -3.36 -11.00
CA SER A 541 11.59 -4.12 -11.42
C SER A 541 10.80 -4.65 -10.23
N ASP A 542 11.48 -5.01 -9.13
CA ASP A 542 10.83 -5.53 -7.92
C ASP A 542 10.02 -4.41 -7.26
N LEU A 543 10.67 -3.27 -7.01
CA LEU A 543 10.03 -2.09 -6.42
C LEU A 543 8.89 -1.57 -7.30
N ALA A 544 9.09 -1.49 -8.61
CA ALA A 544 8.05 -1.08 -9.56
C ALA A 544 6.86 -2.04 -9.55
N GLY A 545 7.08 -3.35 -9.38
CA GLY A 545 6.00 -4.34 -9.23
C GLY A 545 5.11 -4.06 -8.01
N PHE A 546 5.72 -3.73 -6.87
CA PHE A 546 4.98 -3.35 -5.66
C PHE A 546 4.22 -2.03 -5.84
N ILE A 547 4.88 -1.01 -6.39
CA ILE A 547 4.27 0.29 -6.70
C ILE A 547 3.04 0.10 -7.62
N MET A 548 3.20 -0.64 -8.71
CA MET A 548 2.10 -0.95 -9.65
C MET A 548 0.95 -1.69 -8.98
N MET A 549 1.23 -2.65 -8.10
CA MET A 549 0.19 -3.37 -7.37
C MET A 549 -0.61 -2.45 -6.45
N GLY A 550 0.06 -1.54 -5.74
CA GLY A 550 -0.61 -0.57 -4.87
C GLY A 550 -1.45 0.45 -5.62
N MET A 551 -0.90 1.01 -6.70
CA MET A 551 -1.65 1.89 -7.59
C MET A 551 -2.87 1.18 -8.19
N CYS A 552 -2.74 -0.10 -8.54
CA CYS A 552 -3.83 -0.92 -9.07
C CYS A 552 -4.93 -1.18 -8.02
N GLU A 553 -4.59 -1.50 -6.76
CA GLU A 553 -5.59 -1.67 -5.68
C GLU A 553 -6.38 -0.38 -5.45
N TYR A 554 -5.70 0.77 -5.40
CA TYR A 554 -6.36 2.07 -5.23
C TYR A 554 -7.17 2.50 -6.47
N GLY A 555 -6.70 2.18 -7.68
CA GLY A 555 -7.46 2.36 -8.91
C GLY A 555 -8.73 1.51 -8.95
N ALA A 556 -8.67 0.27 -8.46
CA ALA A 556 -9.83 -0.61 -8.33
C ALA A 556 -10.85 -0.09 -7.30
N TRP A 557 -10.36 0.50 -6.20
CA TRP A 557 -11.20 1.22 -5.24
C TRP A 557 -11.94 2.38 -5.91
N LEU A 558 -11.23 3.19 -6.71
CA LEU A 558 -11.83 4.30 -7.46
C LEU A 558 -12.91 3.82 -8.40
N ILE A 559 -12.73 2.73 -9.15
CA ILE A 559 -13.78 2.17 -10.04
C ILE A 559 -15.07 1.82 -9.27
N GLN A 560 -14.95 1.35 -8.03
CA GLN A 560 -16.09 0.94 -7.21
C GLN A 560 -16.80 2.10 -6.50
N HIS A 561 -16.06 3.12 -6.09
CA HIS A 561 -16.54 4.16 -5.17
C HIS A 561 -16.68 5.52 -5.84
N GLU A 562 -15.93 5.75 -6.91
CA GLU A 562 -15.91 6.96 -7.70
C GLU A 562 -16.20 6.61 -9.17
N LYS A 563 -16.71 7.53 -9.98
CA LYS A 563 -17.18 7.20 -11.34
C LYS A 563 -16.04 7.06 -12.36
N TYR A 564 -14.94 6.45 -11.97
CA TYR A 564 -13.78 6.21 -12.83
C TYR A 564 -13.99 4.98 -13.70
N SER A 565 -13.56 5.07 -14.96
CA SER A 565 -13.56 3.92 -15.87
C SER A 565 -12.28 3.10 -15.69
N GLU A 566 -12.40 1.78 -15.85
CA GLU A 566 -11.25 0.87 -15.93
C GLU A 566 -10.21 1.34 -16.96
N VAL A 567 -10.65 1.87 -18.10
CA VAL A 567 -9.78 2.36 -19.17
C VAL A 567 -8.91 3.52 -18.67
N THR A 568 -9.52 4.49 -17.98
CA THR A 568 -8.82 5.66 -17.42
C THR A 568 -7.75 5.24 -16.42
N ILE A 569 -8.09 4.30 -15.52
CA ILE A 569 -7.13 3.77 -14.54
C ILE A 569 -5.97 3.06 -15.25
N MET A 570 -6.26 2.17 -16.20
CA MET A 570 -5.21 1.43 -16.93
C MET A 570 -4.30 2.34 -17.73
N GLN A 571 -4.84 3.37 -18.39
CA GLN A 571 -4.06 4.37 -19.12
C GLN A 571 -3.12 5.12 -18.18
N SER A 572 -3.62 5.52 -17.02
CA SER A 572 -2.85 6.22 -15.99
C SER A 572 -1.70 5.37 -15.45
N LEU A 573 -1.98 4.11 -15.09
CA LEU A 573 -0.97 3.16 -14.62
C LEU A 573 0.13 2.91 -15.68
N THR A 574 -0.28 2.77 -16.94
CA THR A 574 0.66 2.53 -18.06
C THR A 574 1.51 3.76 -18.35
N SER A 575 0.92 4.96 -18.35
CA SER A 575 1.64 6.22 -18.55
C SER A 575 2.68 6.42 -17.45
N ILE A 576 2.33 6.23 -16.17
CA ILE A 576 3.29 6.32 -15.07
C ILE A 576 4.44 5.30 -15.23
N LEU A 577 4.15 4.06 -15.62
CA LEU A 577 5.19 3.05 -15.81
C LEU A 577 6.14 3.37 -16.97
N TYR A 578 5.63 3.96 -18.06
CA TYR A 578 6.39 4.22 -19.28
C TYR A 578 7.18 5.53 -19.20
N GLU A 579 6.53 6.58 -18.72
CA GLU A 579 6.99 7.96 -18.83
C GLU A 579 7.23 8.61 -17.46
N GLY A 580 6.73 7.99 -16.39
CA GLY A 580 6.49 8.67 -15.13
C GLY A 580 5.43 9.77 -15.27
N VAL A 581 5.23 10.53 -14.20
CA VAL A 581 4.53 11.80 -14.22
C VAL A 581 5.50 12.82 -14.80
N ILE A 582 5.21 13.32 -16.00
CA ILE A 582 6.06 14.31 -16.65
C ILE A 582 6.05 15.59 -15.82
N VAL A 583 7.24 16.08 -15.51
CA VAL A 583 7.51 17.34 -14.86
C VAL A 583 8.47 18.11 -15.78
N GLY A 584 8.41 19.44 -15.90
CA GLY A 584 9.31 20.18 -16.83
C GLY A 584 8.86 21.58 -17.25
N PRO A 585 9.78 22.50 -17.61
CA PRO A 585 9.43 23.88 -17.97
C PRO A 585 8.60 23.96 -19.26
N SER A 586 7.71 24.94 -19.31
CA SER A 586 6.75 25.19 -20.41
C SER A 586 7.43 25.43 -21.75
#